data_AF-A0AAU6HXD9-F1
#
_entry.id   AF-A0AAU6HXD9-F1
#
_cell.length_a   1.000
_cell.length_b   1.000
_cell.length_c   1.000
_cell.angle_alpha   90.00
_cell.angle_beta   90.00
_cell.angle_gamma   90.00
#
_symmetry.space_group_name_H-M   'P 1'
#
loop_
_entity.id
_entity.type
_entity.pdbx_description
1 polymer ?
#
loop_
_entity_poly.entity_id
_entity_poly.type
_entity_poly.pdbx_seq_one_letter_code
_entity_poly.pdbx_strand_id
1 'polypeptide(L)'
;MRLSQPEPPASPPTVVRNPGLADELWLEVRPFLAEEGVHEGDTVPMEQLQQAMDRAVQRRNMALHTPEGKAREAALTVLARTVTDLHDGNDERARASLDAVEPKPADPEAASVAGCIGVAVALLDQWLGGRDSPVPPQLAARARLPRGHWTGEQAGQDLLGLATKARAHSALMKVIARQGGQHVLYGSALALAGTLTAWADLAGEDFADVLDAALR
;
A
#
# COMPACT_ATOMS: atom_id res chain seq x y z
N MET A 1 -8.97 -6.65 -13.20
CA MET A 1 -8.56 -7.23 -11.91
C MET A 1 -9.22 -8.57 -11.66
N ARG A 2 -10.49 -8.75 -12.01
CA ARG A 2 -11.17 -10.04 -11.90
C ARG A 2 -10.46 -11.13 -12.71
N LEU A 3 -10.36 -12.32 -12.14
CA LEU A 3 -9.84 -13.53 -12.78
C LEU A 3 -10.97 -14.56 -12.95
N SER A 4 -10.83 -15.44 -13.93
CA SER A 4 -11.74 -16.58 -14.14
C SER A 4 -11.43 -17.76 -13.21
N GLN A 5 -10.27 -17.77 -12.58
CA GLN A 5 -9.77 -18.81 -11.67
C GLN A 5 -9.01 -18.16 -10.51
N PRO A 6 -8.79 -18.88 -9.39
CA PRO A 6 -7.98 -18.38 -8.28
C PRO A 6 -6.62 -17.85 -8.74
N GLU A 7 -6.14 -16.81 -8.06
CA GLU A 7 -4.82 -16.25 -8.34
C GLU A 7 -3.73 -17.33 -8.20
N PRO A 8 -2.87 -17.53 -9.21
CA PRO A 8 -1.76 -18.47 -9.10
C PRO A 8 -0.81 -18.04 -7.96
N PRO A 9 -0.08 -18.98 -7.35
CA PRO A 9 0.95 -18.63 -6.36
C PRO A 9 1.96 -17.65 -6.96
N ALA A 10 2.43 -16.71 -6.14
CA ALA A 10 3.42 -15.73 -6.55
C ALA A 10 4.63 -16.40 -7.23
N SER A 11 4.91 -16.00 -8.46
CA SER A 11 6.12 -16.39 -9.16
C SER A 11 7.34 -15.75 -8.49
N PRO A 12 8.53 -16.39 -8.54
CA PRO A 12 9.76 -15.75 -8.09
C PRO A 12 9.95 -14.40 -8.76
N PRO A 13 10.49 -13.39 -8.06
CA PRO A 13 10.72 -12.08 -8.65
C PRO A 13 11.62 -12.21 -9.88
N THR A 14 11.20 -11.61 -10.99
CA THR A 14 12.03 -11.54 -12.20
C THR A 14 13.03 -10.41 -12.04
N VAL A 15 14.32 -10.73 -12.00
CA VAL A 15 15.37 -9.72 -11.94
C VAL A 15 15.55 -9.12 -13.33
N VAL A 16 15.10 -7.88 -13.50
CA VAL A 16 15.37 -7.08 -14.70
C VAL A 16 16.61 -6.23 -14.44
N ARG A 17 17.67 -6.41 -15.24
CA ARG A 17 18.83 -5.50 -15.18
C ARG A 17 18.45 -4.18 -15.83
N ASN A 18 18.46 -3.11 -15.05
CA ASN A 18 18.26 -1.76 -15.54
C ASN A 18 19.56 -0.96 -15.38
N PRO A 19 20.32 -0.69 -16.47
CA PRO A 19 21.52 0.14 -16.41
C PRO A 19 21.20 1.53 -15.84
N GLY A 20 22.00 2.02 -14.89
CA GLY A 20 21.78 3.31 -14.22
C GLY A 20 20.94 3.26 -12.94
N LEU A 21 20.30 2.12 -12.63
CA LEU A 21 19.51 1.95 -11.40
C LEU A 21 20.33 2.17 -10.12
N ALA A 22 21.63 1.83 -10.16
CA ALA A 22 22.52 2.07 -9.03
C ALA A 22 22.75 3.58 -8.79
N ASP A 23 22.91 4.35 -9.85
CA ASP A 23 23.10 5.81 -9.77
C ASP A 23 21.81 6.51 -9.35
N GLU A 24 20.66 6.06 -9.86
CA GLU A 24 19.34 6.55 -9.44
C GLU A 24 19.08 6.25 -7.97
N LEU A 25 19.33 5.00 -7.54
CA LEU A 25 19.16 4.61 -6.14
C LEU A 25 20.12 5.40 -5.24
N TRP A 26 21.35 5.66 -5.68
CA TRP A 26 22.29 6.51 -4.97
C TRP A 26 21.75 7.92 -4.77
N LEU A 27 21.24 8.56 -5.83
CA LEU A 27 20.65 9.90 -5.75
C LEU A 27 19.47 9.97 -4.78
N GLU A 28 18.67 8.92 -4.70
CA GLU A 28 17.50 8.86 -3.81
C GLU A 28 17.87 8.55 -2.36
N VAL A 29 18.91 7.77 -2.11
CA VAL A 29 19.34 7.37 -0.75
C VAL A 29 20.29 8.40 -0.13
N ARG A 30 21.05 9.14 -0.95
CA ARG A 30 22.03 10.14 -0.49
C ARG A 30 21.48 11.17 0.50
N PRO A 31 20.28 11.76 0.33
CA PRO A 31 19.71 12.67 1.33
C PRO A 31 19.52 12.01 2.71
N PHE A 32 19.04 10.77 2.73
CA PHE A 32 18.84 10.01 3.96
C PHE A 32 20.16 9.61 4.62
N LEU A 33 21.21 9.32 3.84
CA LEU A 33 22.56 9.09 4.38
C LEU A 33 23.15 10.34 5.02
N ALA A 34 22.95 11.51 4.40
CA ALA A 34 23.41 12.78 4.95
C ALA A 34 22.76 13.08 6.30
N GLU A 35 21.48 12.73 6.49
CA GLU A 35 20.80 12.82 7.79
C GLU A 35 21.39 11.88 8.86
N GLU A 36 21.99 10.75 8.45
CA GLU A 36 22.73 9.85 9.33
C GLU A 36 24.20 10.30 9.55
N GLY A 37 24.58 11.45 9.00
CA GLY A 37 25.92 12.03 9.12
C GLY A 37 26.97 11.39 8.20
N VAL A 38 26.54 10.68 7.15
CA VAL A 38 27.43 10.10 6.14
C VAL A 38 27.28 10.86 4.83
N HIS A 39 28.36 11.51 4.41
CA HIS A 39 28.40 12.32 3.19
C HIS A 39 29.23 11.65 2.09
N GLU A 40 28.98 12.09 0.85
CA GLU A 40 29.73 11.63 -0.31
C GLU A 40 31.21 12.05 -0.19
N GLY A 41 32.11 11.06 -0.28
CA GLY A 41 33.55 11.27 -0.11
C GLY A 41 34.08 10.98 1.30
N ASP A 42 33.21 10.72 2.28
CA ASP A 42 33.64 10.35 3.63
C ASP A 42 34.38 9.01 3.64
N THR A 43 35.46 8.94 4.43
CA THR A 43 36.16 7.68 4.69
C THR A 43 35.67 7.12 6.03
N VAL A 44 34.67 6.24 5.97
CA VAL A 44 34.10 5.54 7.12
C VAL A 44 34.40 4.03 7.08
N PRO A 45 34.49 3.33 8.22
CA PRO A 45 34.55 1.88 8.25
C PRO A 45 33.38 1.23 7.50
N MET A 46 33.64 0.13 6.80
CA MET A 46 32.62 -0.57 5.98
C MET A 46 31.38 -0.96 6.78
N GLU A 47 31.55 -1.41 8.02
CA GLU A 47 30.42 -1.78 8.88
C GLU A 47 29.54 -0.56 9.22
N GLN A 48 30.15 0.59 9.47
CA GLN A 48 29.41 1.83 9.72
C GLN A 48 28.65 2.28 8.47
N LEU A 49 29.27 2.16 7.29
CA LEU A 49 28.62 2.45 6.01
C LEU A 49 27.42 1.53 5.77
N GLN A 50 27.59 0.21 5.97
CA GLN A 50 26.52 -0.77 5.81
C GLN A 50 25.32 -0.44 6.71
N GLN A 51 25.57 -0.15 7.99
CA GLN A 51 24.52 0.19 8.94
C GLN A 51 23.81 1.52 8.58
N ALA A 52 24.56 2.52 8.12
CA ALA A 52 23.98 3.78 7.66
C ALA A 52 23.12 3.59 6.40
N MET A 53 23.61 2.78 5.44
CA MET A 53 22.86 2.40 4.23
C MET A 53 21.55 1.69 4.59
N ASP A 54 21.59 0.73 5.51
CA ASP A 54 20.39 -0.01 5.94
C ASP A 54 19.33 0.94 6.54
N ARG A 55 19.76 1.87 7.40
CA ARG A 55 18.86 2.87 8.00
C ARG A 55 18.33 3.86 6.95
N ALA A 56 19.19 4.34 6.06
CA ALA A 56 18.80 5.27 5.00
C ALA A 56 17.78 4.64 4.03
N VAL A 57 17.99 3.39 3.63
CA VAL A 57 17.03 2.63 2.81
C VAL A 57 15.71 2.43 3.55
N GLN A 58 15.75 2.10 4.85
CA GLN A 58 14.55 1.99 5.66
C GLN A 58 13.77 3.30 5.73
N ARG A 59 14.44 4.43 5.96
CA ARG A 59 13.81 5.76 6.01
C ARG A 59 13.25 6.18 4.66
N ARG A 60 13.96 5.93 3.56
CA ARG A 60 13.46 6.14 2.20
C ARG A 60 12.18 5.33 1.95
N ASN A 61 12.19 4.04 2.28
CA ASN A 61 11.02 3.18 2.09
C ASN A 61 9.84 3.63 2.96
N MET A 62 10.09 4.06 4.20
CA MET A 62 9.08 4.65 5.05
C MET A 62 8.49 5.91 4.40
N ALA A 63 9.31 6.84 3.93
CA ALA A 63 8.84 8.06 3.27
C ALA A 63 7.97 7.77 2.05
N LEU A 64 8.34 6.77 1.22
CA LEU A 64 7.55 6.37 0.05
C LEU A 64 6.16 5.81 0.40
N HIS A 65 6.03 5.15 1.55
CA HIS A 65 4.78 4.53 2.01
C HIS A 65 4.01 5.37 3.04
N THR A 66 4.49 6.57 3.37
CA THR A 66 3.82 7.47 4.31
C THR A 66 3.63 8.83 3.66
N PRO A 67 2.85 8.93 2.57
CA PRO A 67 2.65 10.20 1.89
C PRO A 67 1.92 11.18 2.81
N GLU A 68 2.26 12.46 2.67
CA GLU A 68 1.69 13.56 3.45
C GLU A 68 1.07 14.62 2.52
N GLY A 69 0.27 15.51 3.09
CA GLY A 69 -0.36 16.62 2.37
C GLY A 69 -1.10 16.18 1.09
N LYS A 70 -0.87 16.89 -0.01
CA LYS A 70 -1.55 16.65 -1.29
C LYS A 70 -1.27 15.27 -1.89
N ALA A 71 -0.09 14.69 -1.69
CA ALA A 71 0.20 13.34 -2.16
C ALA A 71 -0.68 12.30 -1.44
N ARG A 72 -0.95 12.52 -0.15
CA ARG A 72 -1.90 11.70 0.62
C ARG A 72 -3.33 11.88 0.11
N GLU A 73 -3.76 13.12 -0.13
CA GLU A 73 -5.08 13.44 -0.68
C GLU A 73 -5.30 12.82 -2.07
N ALA A 74 -4.28 12.86 -2.94
CA ALA A 74 -4.30 12.24 -4.25
C ALA A 74 -4.42 10.70 -4.13
N ALA A 75 -3.64 10.08 -3.24
CA ALA A 75 -3.73 8.65 -2.97
C ALA A 75 -5.13 8.24 -2.45
N LEU A 76 -5.70 9.00 -1.50
CA LEU A 76 -7.06 8.79 -1.01
C LEU A 76 -8.11 8.93 -2.12
N THR A 77 -7.95 9.91 -3.00
CA THR A 77 -8.86 10.14 -4.14
C THR A 77 -8.86 8.93 -5.09
N VAL A 78 -7.68 8.40 -5.42
CA VAL A 78 -7.57 7.18 -6.24
C VAL A 78 -8.22 5.99 -5.53
N LEU A 79 -7.90 5.76 -4.26
CA LEU A 79 -8.44 4.65 -3.49
C LEU A 79 -9.97 4.73 -3.35
N ALA A 80 -10.52 5.90 -3.05
CA ALA A 80 -11.96 6.14 -2.95
C ALA A 80 -12.67 5.75 -4.24
N ARG A 81 -12.20 6.27 -5.39
CA ARG A 81 -12.75 5.95 -6.71
C ARG A 81 -12.68 4.47 -7.02
N THR A 82 -11.52 3.84 -6.80
CA THR A 82 -11.33 2.41 -7.05
C THR A 82 -12.26 1.57 -6.18
N VAL A 83 -12.40 1.92 -4.90
CA VAL A 83 -13.26 1.20 -3.95
C VAL A 83 -14.74 1.35 -4.32
N THR A 84 -15.19 2.52 -4.75
CA THR A 84 -16.53 2.72 -5.32
C THR A 84 -16.74 1.85 -6.55
N ASP A 85 -15.81 1.87 -7.51
CA ASP A 85 -15.90 1.05 -8.72
C ASP A 85 -15.95 -0.46 -8.38
N LEU A 86 -15.21 -0.92 -7.37
CA LEU A 86 -15.27 -2.31 -6.89
C LEU A 86 -16.60 -2.65 -6.22
N HIS A 87 -17.15 -1.74 -5.42
CA HIS A 87 -18.45 -1.92 -4.77
C HIS A 87 -19.58 -2.04 -5.80
N ASP A 88 -19.56 -1.19 -6.83
CA ASP A 88 -20.54 -1.17 -7.92
C ASP A 88 -20.36 -2.33 -8.92
N GLY A 89 -19.33 -3.16 -8.78
CA GLY A 89 -19.01 -4.26 -9.70
C GLY A 89 -18.37 -3.81 -11.02
N ASN A 90 -17.89 -2.57 -11.10
CA ASN A 90 -17.21 -1.98 -12.25
C ASN A 90 -15.71 -2.34 -12.28
N ASP A 91 -15.40 -3.64 -12.30
CA ASP A 91 -14.05 -4.19 -12.13
C ASP A 91 -13.02 -3.67 -13.16
N GLU A 92 -13.47 -3.34 -14.37
CA GLU A 92 -12.62 -2.77 -15.42
C GLU A 92 -12.19 -1.34 -15.10
N ARG A 93 -13.11 -0.52 -14.58
CA ARG A 93 -12.82 0.86 -14.17
C ARG A 93 -11.95 0.90 -12.91
N ALA A 94 -12.21 0.01 -11.96
CA ALA A 94 -11.37 -0.15 -10.78
C ALA A 94 -9.92 -0.48 -11.17
N ARG A 95 -9.74 -1.44 -12.11
CA ARG A 95 -8.41 -1.77 -12.66
C ARG A 95 -7.78 -0.57 -13.35
N ALA A 96 -8.50 0.08 -14.26
CA ALA A 96 -7.95 1.20 -15.04
C ALA A 96 -7.47 2.35 -14.12
N SER A 97 -8.20 2.60 -13.03
CA SER A 97 -7.81 3.61 -12.03
C SER A 97 -6.50 3.26 -11.33
N LEU A 98 -6.28 1.98 -10.98
CA LEU A 98 -5.04 1.53 -10.35
C LEU A 98 -3.86 1.42 -11.34
N ASP A 99 -4.13 1.03 -12.59
CA ASP A 99 -3.11 0.92 -13.65
C ASP A 99 -2.58 2.29 -14.10
N ALA A 100 -3.37 3.34 -13.92
CA ALA A 100 -2.96 4.71 -14.18
C ALA A 100 -2.03 5.29 -13.09
N VAL A 101 -1.89 4.63 -11.94
CA VAL A 101 -1.01 5.09 -10.86
C VAL A 101 0.44 4.74 -11.21
N GLU A 102 1.26 5.77 -11.35
CA GLU A 102 2.68 5.57 -11.65
C GLU A 102 3.48 5.15 -10.40
N PRO A 103 4.45 4.23 -10.52
CA PRO A 103 5.33 3.89 -9.40
C PRO A 103 6.15 5.08 -8.89
N LYS A 104 6.58 5.95 -9.82
CA LYS A 104 7.39 7.14 -9.55
C LYS A 104 6.85 8.29 -10.41
N PRO A 105 5.80 9.00 -9.95
CA PRO A 105 5.24 10.11 -10.70
C PRO A 105 6.26 11.25 -10.82
N ALA A 106 6.21 11.98 -11.93
CA ALA A 106 7.03 13.17 -12.12
C ALA A 106 6.64 14.32 -11.17
N ASP A 107 5.35 14.41 -10.84
CA ASP A 107 4.81 15.34 -9.85
C ASP A 107 4.85 14.70 -8.45
N PRO A 108 5.59 15.29 -7.48
CA PRO A 108 5.65 14.77 -6.11
C PRO A 108 4.33 14.90 -5.35
N GLU A 109 3.38 15.73 -5.81
CA GLU A 109 2.04 15.85 -5.21
C GLU A 109 1.05 14.80 -5.76
N ALA A 110 1.42 14.06 -6.82
CA ALA A 110 0.57 13.05 -7.42
C ALA A 110 0.56 11.73 -6.62
N ALA A 111 -0.51 10.95 -6.81
CA ALA A 111 -0.60 9.61 -6.25
C ALA A 111 0.47 8.69 -6.86
N SER A 112 1.23 8.01 -6.00
CA SER A 112 2.19 6.98 -6.41
C SER A 112 1.72 5.60 -5.96
N VAL A 113 2.23 4.53 -6.60
CA VAL A 113 1.92 3.15 -6.20
C VAL A 113 2.27 2.93 -4.72
N ALA A 114 3.44 3.39 -4.28
CA ALA A 114 3.88 3.25 -2.90
C ALA A 114 2.99 4.05 -1.92
N GLY A 115 2.59 5.26 -2.31
CA GLY A 115 1.70 6.11 -1.53
C GLY A 115 0.30 5.51 -1.35
N CYS A 116 -0.32 5.03 -2.44
CA CYS A 116 -1.62 4.36 -2.39
C CYS A 116 -1.59 3.11 -1.51
N ILE A 117 -0.57 2.26 -1.66
CA ILE A 117 -0.37 1.09 -0.80
C ILE A 117 -0.25 1.52 0.67
N GLY A 118 0.61 2.50 0.94
CA GLY A 118 0.89 2.99 2.28
C GLY A 118 -0.35 3.52 3.00
N VAL A 119 -1.10 4.39 2.34
CA VAL A 119 -2.37 4.93 2.85
C VAL A 119 -3.38 3.82 3.12
N ALA A 120 -3.59 2.91 2.16
CA ALA A 120 -4.53 1.82 2.33
C ALA A 120 -4.18 0.93 3.53
N VAL A 121 -2.91 0.58 3.67
CA VAL A 121 -2.43 -0.28 4.75
C VAL A 121 -2.50 0.42 6.11
N ALA A 122 -2.20 1.71 6.18
CA ALA A 122 -2.32 2.49 7.41
C ALA A 122 -3.78 2.57 7.90
N LEU A 123 -4.73 2.79 6.98
CA LEU A 123 -6.16 2.78 7.29
C LEU A 123 -6.62 1.39 7.78
N LEU A 124 -6.19 0.32 7.12
CA LEU A 124 -6.51 -1.05 7.55
C LEU A 124 -5.95 -1.36 8.95
N ASP A 125 -4.69 -1.00 9.24
CA ASP A 125 -4.10 -1.17 10.58
C ASP A 125 -4.86 -0.36 11.64
N GLN A 126 -5.30 0.86 11.30
CA GLN A 126 -6.08 1.72 12.19
C GLN A 126 -7.46 1.10 12.50
N TRP A 127 -8.20 0.70 11.47
CA TRP A 127 -9.58 0.23 11.63
C TRP A 127 -9.67 -1.19 12.19
N LEU A 128 -8.78 -2.08 11.75
CA LEU A 128 -8.84 -3.51 12.10
C LEU A 128 -8.01 -3.85 13.34
N GLY A 129 -7.06 -2.99 13.72
CA GLY A 129 -6.19 -3.17 14.88
C GLY A 129 -6.86 -2.92 16.24
N GLY A 130 -8.09 -2.39 16.26
CA GLY A 130 -8.92 -2.28 17.47
C GLY A 130 -8.48 -1.24 18.51
N ARG A 131 -7.64 -0.26 18.14
CA ARG A 131 -7.23 0.83 19.04
C ARG A 131 -8.01 2.11 18.69
N ASP A 132 -8.92 2.52 19.57
CA ASP A 132 -9.63 3.82 19.57
C ASP A 132 -10.18 4.26 18.20
N SER A 133 -10.58 3.30 17.36
CA SER A 133 -11.12 3.58 16.04
C SER A 133 -12.65 3.67 16.13
N PRO A 134 -13.29 4.69 15.52
CA PRO A 134 -14.75 4.85 15.50
C PRO A 134 -15.43 3.86 14.54
N VAL A 135 -14.99 2.60 14.57
CA VAL A 135 -15.48 1.52 13.69
C VAL A 135 -16.57 0.71 14.39
N PRO A 136 -17.49 0.11 13.64
CA PRO A 136 -18.46 -0.82 14.19
C PRO A 136 -17.78 -1.99 14.93
N PRO A 137 -18.40 -2.48 16.02
CA PRO A 137 -17.90 -3.66 16.69
C PRO A 137 -17.87 -4.85 15.71
N GLN A 138 -16.87 -5.72 15.86
CA GLN A 138 -16.68 -6.91 15.01
C GLN A 138 -16.23 -6.62 13.57
N LEU A 139 -15.89 -5.39 13.20
CA LEU A 139 -15.40 -5.07 11.84
C LEU A 139 -14.25 -6.00 11.41
N ALA A 140 -13.23 -6.17 12.25
CA ALA A 140 -12.12 -7.09 12.01
C ALA A 140 -12.54 -8.56 11.77
N ALA A 141 -13.61 -9.01 12.43
CA ALA A 141 -14.12 -10.37 12.25
C ALA A 141 -14.92 -10.52 10.94
N ARG A 142 -15.51 -9.43 10.42
CA ARG A 142 -16.36 -9.41 9.23
C ARG A 142 -15.64 -9.01 7.94
N ALA A 143 -14.56 -8.23 8.02
CA ALA A 143 -13.81 -7.77 6.85
C ALA A 143 -13.29 -8.97 6.03
N ARG A 144 -13.69 -9.03 4.76
CA ARG A 144 -13.27 -10.06 3.79
C ARG A 144 -13.08 -9.38 2.45
N LEU A 145 -12.20 -9.91 1.60
CA LEU A 145 -12.11 -9.43 0.22
C LEU A 145 -13.48 -9.59 -0.49
N PRO A 146 -13.78 -8.73 -1.47
CA PRO A 146 -14.95 -8.90 -2.33
C PRO A 146 -14.99 -10.32 -2.94
N ARG A 147 -16.18 -10.92 -3.03
CA ARG A 147 -16.34 -12.28 -3.57
C ARG A 147 -15.80 -12.38 -4.99
N GLY A 148 -15.20 -13.52 -5.32
CA GLY A 148 -14.64 -13.83 -6.65
C GLY A 148 -13.12 -13.96 -6.62
N HIS A 149 -12.52 -14.17 -7.79
CA HIS A 149 -11.07 -14.28 -7.93
C HIS A 149 -10.48 -13.00 -8.47
N TRP A 150 -9.32 -12.61 -7.93
CA TRP A 150 -8.73 -11.31 -8.23
C TRP A 150 -7.22 -11.38 -8.36
N THR A 151 -6.65 -10.54 -9.22
CA THR A 151 -5.23 -10.21 -9.15
C THR A 151 -4.97 -9.43 -7.86
N GLY A 152 -3.96 -9.84 -7.08
CA GLY A 152 -3.66 -9.31 -5.75
C GLY A 152 -4.49 -9.93 -4.62
N GLU A 153 -5.28 -10.98 -4.87
CA GLU A 153 -6.09 -11.66 -3.86
C GLU A 153 -5.25 -12.17 -2.69
N GLN A 154 -4.11 -12.83 -2.97
CA GLN A 154 -3.22 -13.34 -1.93
C GLN A 154 -2.64 -12.21 -1.08
N ALA A 155 -2.18 -11.13 -1.73
CA ALA A 155 -1.67 -9.95 -1.04
C ALA A 155 -2.77 -9.30 -0.17
N GLY A 156 -4.00 -9.19 -0.66
CA GLY A 156 -5.12 -8.66 0.10
C GLY A 156 -5.46 -9.51 1.34
N GLN A 157 -5.43 -10.83 1.21
CA GLN A 157 -5.65 -11.75 2.34
C GLN A 157 -4.54 -11.62 3.40
N ASP A 158 -3.28 -11.56 2.96
CA ASP A 158 -2.13 -11.33 3.84
C ASP A 158 -2.27 -10.01 4.62
N LEU A 159 -2.61 -8.93 3.92
CA LEU A 159 -2.80 -7.60 4.50
C LEU A 159 -3.95 -7.57 5.51
N LEU A 160 -5.11 -8.16 5.20
CA LEU A 160 -6.21 -8.26 6.17
C LEU A 160 -5.78 -9.03 7.43
N GLY A 161 -5.12 -10.18 7.26
CA GLY A 161 -4.64 -11.00 8.38
C GLY A 161 -3.63 -10.27 9.26
N LEU A 162 -2.77 -9.45 8.67
CA LEU A 162 -1.80 -8.61 9.40
C LEU A 162 -2.46 -7.41 10.06
N ALA A 163 -3.43 -6.78 9.39
CA ALA A 163 -4.11 -5.58 9.84
C ALA A 163 -4.95 -5.80 11.11
N THR A 164 -5.57 -6.98 11.26
CA THR A 164 -6.26 -7.37 12.51
C THR A 164 -5.34 -7.38 13.74
N LYS A 165 -4.02 -7.35 13.54
CA LYS A 165 -2.99 -7.30 14.59
C LYS A 165 -2.25 -5.96 14.62
N ALA A 166 -2.70 -4.97 13.83
CA ALA A 166 -2.03 -3.70 13.59
C ALA A 166 -0.55 -3.85 13.17
N ARG A 167 -0.29 -4.78 12.23
CA ARG A 167 1.07 -5.14 11.78
C ARG A 167 1.26 -5.03 10.27
N ALA A 168 0.23 -4.68 9.49
CA ALA A 168 0.32 -4.70 8.04
C ALA A 168 1.39 -3.71 7.52
N HIS A 169 1.45 -2.49 8.07
CA HIS A 169 2.46 -1.50 7.68
C HIS A 169 3.88 -1.99 8.00
N SER A 170 4.09 -2.53 9.21
CA SER A 170 5.40 -3.05 9.64
C SER A 170 5.88 -4.25 8.81
N ALA A 171 4.96 -5.01 8.21
CA ALA A 171 5.25 -6.17 7.39
C ALA A 171 5.25 -5.86 5.88
N LEU A 172 4.95 -4.61 5.50
CA LEU A 172 4.64 -4.24 4.12
C LEU A 172 5.77 -4.62 3.14
N MET A 173 7.02 -4.31 3.48
CA MET A 173 8.16 -4.65 2.63
C MET A 173 8.32 -6.17 2.41
N LYS A 174 7.94 -6.99 3.40
CA LYS A 174 7.96 -8.46 3.26
C LYS A 174 6.84 -8.93 2.32
N VAL A 175 5.67 -8.30 2.39
CA VAL A 175 4.56 -8.60 1.48
C VAL A 175 4.92 -8.18 0.05
N ILE A 176 5.46 -6.97 -0.14
CA ILE A 176 5.92 -6.48 -1.46
C ILE A 176 7.02 -7.38 -2.03
N ALA A 177 8.01 -7.77 -1.23
CA ALA A 177 9.07 -8.66 -1.69
C ALA A 177 8.56 -10.04 -2.14
N ARG A 178 7.47 -10.52 -1.53
CA ARG A 178 6.87 -11.82 -1.86
C ARG A 178 5.90 -11.76 -3.05
N GLN A 179 5.06 -10.72 -3.10
CA GLN A 179 3.92 -10.64 -4.02
C GLN A 179 4.16 -9.70 -5.21
N GLY A 180 5.10 -8.75 -5.08
CA GLY A 180 5.32 -7.66 -6.04
C GLY A 180 4.41 -6.45 -5.79
N GLY A 181 4.93 -5.25 -6.04
CA GLY A 181 4.24 -3.99 -5.70
C GLY A 181 2.86 -3.84 -6.34
N GLN A 182 2.68 -4.27 -7.59
CA GLN A 182 1.39 -4.20 -8.28
C GLN A 182 0.32 -5.09 -7.63
N HIS A 183 0.67 -6.33 -7.26
CA HIS A 183 -0.26 -7.22 -6.56
C HIS A 183 -0.61 -6.68 -5.18
N VAL A 184 0.34 -6.04 -4.49
CA VAL A 184 0.08 -5.38 -3.20
C VAL A 184 -0.83 -4.15 -3.38
N LEU A 185 -0.66 -3.35 -4.43
CA LEU A 185 -1.57 -2.25 -4.75
C LEU A 185 -3.00 -2.75 -4.93
N TYR A 186 -3.21 -3.73 -5.81
CA TYR A 186 -4.53 -4.30 -6.04
C TYR A 186 -5.11 -4.95 -4.78
N GLY A 187 -4.29 -5.73 -4.07
CA GLY A 187 -4.68 -6.40 -2.83
C GLY A 187 -5.08 -5.42 -1.73
N SER A 188 -4.39 -4.29 -1.61
CA SER A 188 -4.72 -3.24 -0.65
C SER A 188 -6.06 -2.58 -0.96
N ALA A 189 -6.37 -2.32 -2.24
CA ALA A 189 -7.66 -1.78 -2.66
C ALA A 189 -8.81 -2.78 -2.43
N LEU A 190 -8.58 -4.07 -2.71
CA LEU A 190 -9.56 -5.14 -2.43
C LEU A 190 -9.82 -5.27 -0.91
N ALA A 191 -8.76 -5.21 -0.10
CA ALA A 191 -8.88 -5.25 1.36
C ALA A 191 -9.66 -4.05 1.91
N LEU A 192 -9.42 -2.84 1.37
CA LEU A 192 -10.21 -1.66 1.70
C LEU A 192 -11.67 -1.81 1.30
N ALA A 193 -11.95 -2.18 0.05
CA ALA A 193 -13.32 -2.34 -0.45
C ALA A 193 -14.12 -3.34 0.39
N GLY A 194 -13.49 -4.47 0.71
CA GLY A 194 -14.06 -5.50 1.58
C GLY A 194 -14.29 -5.05 3.02
N THR A 195 -13.37 -4.23 3.55
CA THR A 195 -13.49 -3.67 4.91
C THR A 195 -14.62 -2.64 4.97
N LEU A 196 -14.69 -1.71 4.02
CA LEU A 196 -15.71 -0.67 3.97
C LEU A 196 -17.11 -1.23 3.69
N THR A 197 -17.20 -2.28 2.86
CA THR A 197 -18.47 -3.00 2.67
C THR A 197 -18.94 -3.63 3.98
N ALA A 198 -18.05 -4.33 4.70
CA ALA A 198 -18.38 -4.89 6.00
C ALA A 198 -18.72 -3.83 7.05
N TRP A 199 -18.10 -2.64 6.98
CA TRP A 199 -18.41 -1.51 7.83
C TRP A 199 -19.84 -1.02 7.56
N ALA A 200 -20.19 -0.71 6.30
CA ALA A 200 -21.53 -0.27 5.91
C ALA A 200 -22.60 -1.28 6.34
N ASP A 201 -22.38 -2.58 6.11
CA ASP A 201 -23.29 -3.64 6.54
C ASP A 201 -23.48 -3.69 8.06
N LEU A 202 -22.42 -3.49 8.85
CA LEU A 202 -22.48 -3.52 10.31
C LEU A 202 -23.12 -2.26 10.91
N ALA A 203 -22.91 -1.11 10.27
CA ALA A 203 -23.49 0.16 10.67
C ALA A 203 -24.96 0.30 10.22
N GLY A 204 -25.35 -0.42 9.17
CA GLY A 204 -26.64 -0.22 8.51
C GLY A 204 -26.70 1.11 7.76
N GLU A 205 -25.55 1.59 7.28
CA GLU A 205 -25.37 2.86 6.59
C GLU A 205 -25.14 2.64 5.08
N ASP A 206 -25.38 3.68 4.27
CA ASP A 206 -25.04 3.63 2.85
C ASP A 206 -23.52 3.56 2.65
N PHE A 207 -23.08 2.81 1.65
CA PHE A 207 -21.65 2.63 1.38
C PHE A 207 -20.95 3.96 1.06
N ALA A 208 -21.61 4.87 0.34
CA ALA A 208 -21.03 6.16 -0.03
C ALA A 208 -20.82 7.04 1.21
N ASP A 209 -21.75 7.00 2.17
CA ASP A 209 -21.65 7.75 3.43
C ASP A 209 -20.48 7.23 4.28
N VAL A 210 -20.35 5.91 4.41
CA VAL A 210 -19.22 5.29 5.12
C VAL A 210 -17.89 5.59 4.44
N LEU A 211 -17.82 5.51 3.11
CA LEU A 211 -16.63 5.79 2.34
C LEU A 211 -16.16 7.24 2.56
N ASP A 212 -17.08 8.20 2.45
CA ASP A 212 -16.81 9.61 2.64
C ASP A 212 -16.39 9.93 4.08
N ALA A 213 -17.04 9.31 5.08
CA ALA A 213 -16.65 9.48 6.48
C ALA A 213 -15.29 8.85 6.80
N ALA A 214 -14.98 7.69 6.21
CA ALA A 214 -13.78 6.92 6.53
C ALA A 214 -12.51 7.43 5.82
N LEU A 215 -12.63 8.01 4.62
CA LEU A 215 -11.49 8.44 3.81
C LEU A 215 -11.18 9.95 3.86
N ARG A 216 -11.90 10.71 4.69
CA ARG A 216 -11.60 12.13 4.97
C ARG A 216 -10.40 12.33 5.89
#